data_AF-A0A6B8T407-F1
#
_entry.id   AF-A0A6B8T407-F1
#
_cell.length_a   1.000
_cell.length_b   1.000
_cell.length_c   1.000
_cell.angle_alpha   90.00
_cell.angle_beta   90.00
_cell.angle_gamma   90.00
#
_symmetry.space_group_name_H-M   'P 1'
#
loop_
_entity.id
_entity.type
_entity.pdbx_description
1 polymer ?
#
loop_
_entity_poly.entity_id
_entity_poly.type
_entity_poly.pdbx_seq_one_letter_code
_entity_poly.pdbx_strand_id
1 'polypeptide(L)' 'MTTEQKRTKEKELWDKFGVRITYKDKDTEPYDKNKIYFTEKVEEARALFARIGHPKDLIAKLNTTS' A
#
# COMPACT_ATOMS: atom_id res chain seq x y z
N MET A 1 21.41 -6.15 2.27
CA MET A 1 21.75 -5.66 3.63
C MET A 1 22.36 -6.80 4.41
N THR A 2 23.38 -6.52 5.21
CA THR A 2 23.93 -7.48 6.16
C THR A 2 22.95 -7.69 7.33
N THR A 3 23.13 -8.77 8.09
CA THR A 3 22.29 -9.11 9.25
C THR A 3 22.29 -8.01 10.30
N GLU A 4 23.44 -7.37 10.54
CA GLU A 4 23.57 -6.27 11.49
C GLU A 4 22.79 -5.03 11.05
N GLN A 5 22.92 -4.65 9.77
CA GLN A 5 22.17 -3.52 9.22
C GLN A 5 20.65 -3.72 9.31
N LYS A 6 20.18 -4.96 9.12
CA LYS A 6 18.76 -5.31 9.26
C LYS A 6 18.28 -5.05 10.70
N ARG A 7 18.99 -5.58 11.69
CA ARG A 7 18.64 -5.39 13.12
C ARG A 7 18.66 -3.91 13.54
N THR A 8 19.63 -3.14 13.06
CA THR A 8 19.70 -1.70 13.35
C THR A 8 18.45 -0.98 12.83
N LYS A 9 18.02 -1.28 11.60
CA LYS A 9 16.79 -0.68 11.03
C LYS A 9 15.52 -1.14 11.73
N GLU A 10 15.41 -2.43 12.10
CA GLU A 10 14.24 -2.93 12.84
C GLU A 10 14.07 -2.16 14.15
N LYS A 11 15.18 -1.96 14.89
CA LYS A 11 15.18 -1.21 16.13
C LYS A 11 14.84 0.28 15.92
N GLU A 12 15.46 0.92 14.94
CA GLU A 12 15.20 2.34 14.64
C GLU A 12 13.72 2.60 14.32
N LEU A 13 13.09 1.72 13.53
CA LEU A 13 11.71 1.88 13.12
C LEU A 13 10.73 1.60 14.26
N TRP A 14 11.06 0.66 15.14
CA TRP A 14 10.32 0.44 16.37
C TRP A 14 10.43 1.66 17.31
N ASP A 15 11.65 2.12 17.58
CA ASP A 15 11.90 3.19 18.54
C ASP A 15 11.31 4.54 18.08
N LYS A 16 11.34 4.84 16.77
CA LYS A 16 10.84 6.12 16.23
C LYS A 16 9.34 6.11 15.90
N PHE A 17 8.82 5.01 15.39
CA PHE A 17 7.48 4.97 14.79
C PHE A 17 6.55 3.92 15.42
N GLY A 18 7.04 3.09 16.35
CA GLY A 18 6.28 1.96 16.89
C GLY A 18 5.98 0.90 15.84
N VAL A 19 6.74 0.87 14.74
CA VAL A 19 6.50 -0.05 13.62
C VAL A 19 7.43 -1.25 13.75
N ARG A 20 6.84 -2.45 13.87
CA ARG A 20 7.58 -3.71 13.89
C ARG A 20 7.77 -4.22 12.47
N ILE A 21 9.03 -4.30 12.02
CA ILE A 21 9.40 -4.92 10.74
C ILE A 21 10.20 -6.18 11.01
N THR A 22 9.99 -7.20 10.19
CA THR A 22 10.77 -8.44 10.21
C THR A 22 11.32 -8.67 8.81
N TYR A 23 12.64 -8.69 8.66
CA TYR A 23 13.24 -9.06 7.38
C TYR A 23 13.18 -10.58 7.17
N LYS A 24 12.46 -11.03 6.14
CA LYS A 24 12.52 -12.43 5.68
C LYS A 24 13.69 -12.59 4.71
N ASP A 25 14.48 -13.64 4.90
CA ASP A 25 15.71 -13.85 4.10
C ASP A 25 15.44 -14.35 2.68
N LYS A 26 14.23 -14.83 2.40
CA LYS A 26 13.73 -15.13 1.05
C LYS A 26 12.22 -14.96 1.01
N ASP A 27 11.72 -13.99 0.25
CA ASP A 27 10.51 -14.26 -0.52
C ASP A 27 10.97 -15.14 -1.68
N THR A 28 10.92 -16.46 -1.47
CA THR A 28 11.37 -17.44 -2.47
C THR A 28 10.44 -17.51 -3.67
N GLU A 29 9.25 -16.90 -3.57
CA GLU A 29 8.31 -16.82 -4.66
C GLU A 29 8.39 -15.41 -5.27
N PRO A 30 8.79 -15.29 -6.55
CA PRO A 30 8.61 -14.03 -7.26
C PRO A 30 7.14 -13.60 -7.16
N TYR A 31 6.90 -12.30 -7.02
CA TYR A 31 5.55 -11.74 -7.01
C TYR A 31 4.77 -12.24 -8.23
N ASP A 32 3.83 -13.13 -7.98
CA ASP A 32 2.95 -13.67 -9.01
C ASP A 32 1.87 -12.62 -9.30
N LYS A 33 2.01 -11.95 -10.44
CA LYS A 33 1.02 -10.97 -10.93
C LYS A 33 -0.37 -11.58 -11.12
N ASN A 34 -0.46 -12.90 -11.23
CA ASN A 34 -1.70 -13.65 -11.42
C ASN A 34 -2.25 -14.25 -10.11
N LYS A 35 -1.59 -14.04 -8.96
CA LYS A 35 -2.14 -14.46 -7.67
C LYS A 35 -3.41 -13.66 -7.38
N ILE A 36 -4.54 -14.35 -7.54
CA ILE A 36 -5.94 -13.91 -7.41
C ILE A 36 -6.27 -13.35 -6.00
N TYR A 37 -5.31 -13.29 -5.07
CA TYR A 37 -5.47 -12.86 -3.67
C TYR A 37 -5.95 -11.41 -3.47
N PHE A 38 -6.11 -10.64 -4.55
CA PHE A 38 -6.54 -9.25 -4.49
C PHE A 38 -7.71 -8.93 -5.40
N THR A 39 -8.29 -9.87 -6.16
CA THR A 39 -9.39 -9.51 -7.09
C THR A 39 -10.57 -8.92 -6.35
N GLU A 40 -11.02 -9.53 -5.26
CA GLU A 40 -12.13 -9.02 -4.44
C GLU A 40 -11.80 -7.67 -3.80
N LYS A 41 -10.61 -7.51 -3.22
CA LYS A 41 -10.18 -6.23 -2.63
C LYS A 41 -10.00 -5.12 -3.67
N VAL A 42 -9.57 -5.47 -4.88
CA VAL A 42 -9.42 -4.54 -6.00
C VAL A 42 -10.78 -4.15 -6.55
N GLU A 43 -11.72 -5.09 -6.63
CA GLU A 43 -13.12 -4.82 -7.00
C GLU A 43 -13.78 -3.89 -5.98
N GLU A 44 -13.65 -4.17 -4.68
CA GLU A 44 -14.16 -3.31 -3.60
C GLU A 44 -13.53 -1.91 -3.64
N ALA A 45 -12.21 -1.83 -3.82
CA ALA A 45 -11.52 -0.55 -3.95
C ALA A 45 -12.01 0.21 -5.18
N ARG A 46 -12.16 -0.46 -6.33
CA ARG A 46 -12.69 0.15 -7.56
C ARG A 46 -14.11 0.66 -7.38
N ALA A 47 -14.99 -0.12 -6.74
CA ALA A 47 -16.36 0.29 -6.43
C ALA A 47 -16.40 1.50 -5.48
N LEU A 48 -15.54 1.52 -4.47
CA LEU A 48 -15.42 2.64 -3.54
C LEU A 48 -14.96 3.91 -4.26
N PHE A 49 -13.92 3.83 -5.10
CA PHE A 49 -13.43 4.97 -5.88
C PHE A 49 -14.44 5.46 -6.91
N ALA A 50 -15.18 4.55 -7.56
CA ALA A 50 -16.28 4.92 -8.45
C ALA A 50 -17.41 5.66 -7.72
N ARG A 51 -17.74 5.24 -6.49
CA ARG A 51 -18.79 5.88 -5.66
C ARG A 51 -18.38 7.26 -5.15
N ILE A 52 -17.14 7.40 -4.68
CA ILE A 52 -16.64 8.67 -4.12
C ILE A 52 -16.34 9.66 -5.25
N GLY A 53 -16.09 9.17 -6.46
CA GLY A 53 -15.63 9.96 -7.60
C GLY A 53 -14.15 10.32 -7.45
N HIS A 54 -13.46 10.51 -8.58
CA HIS A 54 -12.09 11.02 -8.50
C HIS A 54 -12.14 12.47 -7.99
N PRO A 55 -11.25 12.89 -7.06
CA PRO A 55 -11.22 14.26 -6.57
C PRO A 55 -11.12 15.30 -7.69
N LYS A 56 -10.49 14.93 -8.81
CA LYS A 56 -10.42 15.76 -10.03
C LYS A 56 -11.79 16.03 -10.64
N ASP A 57 -12.69 15.05 -10.64
CA ASP A 57 -14.04 15.19 -11.18
C ASP A 57 -14.93 16.01 -10.25
N LEU A 58 -14.70 15.93 -8.94
CA LEU A 58 -15.38 16.78 -7.95
C LEU A 58 -14.97 18.26 -8.13
N ILE A 59 -13.67 18.52 -8.28
CA ILE A 59 -13.13 19.87 -8.53
C ILE A 59 -13.65 20.41 -9.86
N ALA A 60 -13.68 19.59 -10.91
CA ALA A 60 -14.23 19.98 -12.21
C ALA A 60 -15.72 20.37 -12.12
N LYS A 61 -16.54 19.59 -11.41
CA LYS A 61 -17.97 19.91 -11.19
C LYS A 61 -18.18 21.20 -10.40
N LEU A 62 -17.34 21.47 -9.39
CA LEU A 62 -17.40 22.71 -8.61
C LEU A 62 -17.10 23.94 -9.49
N ASN A 63 -16.14 23.82 -10.41
CA ASN A 63 -15.75 24.91 -11.30
C ASN A 63 -16.73 25.19 -12.45
N THR A 64 -17.60 24.23 -12.81
CA THR A 64 -18.64 24.41 -13.84
C THR A 64 -19.97 24.93 -13.29
N THR A 65 -20.11 25.06 -11.97
CA THR A 65 -21.33 25.53 -11.30
C THR A 65 -21.21 26.99 -10.81
N SER A 66 -20.17 27.72 -11.23
CA SER A 66 -20.00 29.17 -11.03
C SER A 66 -20.32 29.97 -12.28
#